data_AF-A0A8J9X9R3-F1
#
_entry.id   AF-A0A8J9X9R3-F1
#
_cell.length_a   1.000
_cell.length_b   1.000
_cell.length_c   1.000
_cell.angle_alpha   90.00
_cell.angle_beta   90.00
_cell.angle_gamma   90.00
#
_symmetry.space_group_name_H-M   'P 1'
#
loop_
_entity.id
_entity.type
_entity.pdbx_description
1 polymer ?
#
loop_
_entity_poly.entity_id
_entity_poly.type
_entity_poly.pdbx_seq_one_letter_code
_entity_poly.pdbx_strand_id
1 'polypeptide(L)'
;MLLSKEARDHDKDDGHRRWYHQISSLVSCRFQSFSKLASSDELTIMYTHCEGDFADHRRVSNRKLPVVVSMACVVASALLLLVLLPMASNQSPVNEPDATWPKLPQPRRLASNNKPRILYIITTLAEYNSGTRSTVRGSDRLQETLIPVVSEGVRSMVEGGYDVDVFLICHFTLLPERKALVQRALPPGVGLDVWNDATPLGYDTGKNPFTKLENRTLHLARQHRFAIKDRLLEYDVFVNFEDDMVIKSSHVDHFVKVTKELLRLRELAPDDVPKGTSGADASKMFYGEMTKGQLKRMIPGFIRVEALLDEDEYGAQKDTGPVPIDMDFGGPAGMQSINPEYCCHVSKETANHKIPESPASDKLMLWETNIFPLGVRKMPPSSWMDWVVLQRGPAQSKLDAKETIGDYWANRNNDYWPNKGRPAPQDFKYINNQGGWMATRQQLWEWHSEICPGGFLPPYESPHYRFDGLDMRNVEWYSGGMQLSTVRHACNMQRIIALDPDNFSRSLVYHSANNKQRQLADQGKQESFTKVNTLLGQLNTLKKIAEKAITKELA
;
A
#
# COMPACT_ATOMS: atom_id res chain seq x y z
N MET A 1 20.88 1.55 -52.90
CA MET A 1 20.00 0.84 -53.84
C MET A 1 20.31 -0.65 -53.73
N LEU A 2 19.30 -1.43 -53.31
CA LEU A 2 19.15 -2.89 -53.41
C LEU A 2 20.37 -3.78 -53.08
N LEU A 3 20.36 -4.38 -51.89
CA LEU A 3 20.84 -5.75 -51.71
C LEU A 3 19.84 -6.54 -50.85
N SER A 4 19.49 -7.70 -51.38
CA SER A 4 18.47 -8.66 -50.96
C SER A 4 18.84 -9.39 -49.67
N LYS A 5 17.83 -9.62 -48.83
CA LYS A 5 17.86 -10.51 -47.67
C LYS A 5 17.69 -11.97 -48.11
N GLU A 6 18.62 -12.82 -47.70
CA GLU A 6 18.39 -14.25 -47.53
C GLU A 6 18.05 -14.55 -46.06
N ALA A 7 17.15 -15.52 -45.90
CA ALA A 7 16.59 -16.00 -44.65
C ALA A 7 17.51 -17.01 -43.95
N ARG A 8 17.50 -17.01 -42.60
CA ARG A 8 17.73 -18.21 -41.79
C ARG A 8 16.82 -18.17 -40.56
N ASP A 9 16.11 -19.27 -40.40
CA ASP A 9 15.26 -19.64 -39.25
C ASP A 9 16.07 -20.29 -38.12
N HIS A 10 15.48 -20.17 -36.91
CA HIS A 10 15.62 -20.98 -35.68
C HIS A 10 17.04 -21.19 -35.09
N ASP A 11 17.30 -20.94 -33.80
CA ASP A 11 16.58 -21.45 -32.65
C ASP A 11 16.85 -20.62 -31.37
N LYS A 12 15.93 -20.71 -30.41
CA LYS A 12 15.92 -19.98 -29.14
C LYS A 12 16.58 -20.78 -28.00
N ASP A 13 16.90 -20.03 -26.96
CA ASP A 13 16.89 -20.37 -25.52
C ASP A 13 18.20 -20.54 -24.73
N ASP A 14 18.07 -20.05 -23.49
CA ASP A 14 18.92 -20.18 -22.30
C ASP A 14 20.16 -19.30 -22.14
N GLY A 15 19.94 -18.13 -21.54
CA GLY A 15 21.00 -17.26 -21.04
C GLY A 15 20.63 -16.48 -19.79
N HIS A 16 20.32 -17.14 -18.65
CA HIS A 16 20.45 -16.52 -17.33
C HIS A 16 20.49 -17.57 -16.20
N ARG A 17 21.69 -17.83 -15.64
CA ARG A 17 21.91 -18.26 -14.23
C ARG A 17 23.40 -18.36 -13.90
N ARG A 18 23.88 -17.48 -13.01
CA ARG A 18 24.97 -17.59 -12.01
C ARG A 18 25.07 -16.16 -11.43
N TRP A 19 25.05 -15.92 -10.12
CA TRP A 19 25.97 -16.41 -9.09
C TRP A 19 25.31 -16.31 -7.70
N TYR A 20 25.51 -17.31 -6.84
CA TYR A 20 25.83 -17.17 -5.41
C TYR A 20 26.25 -18.54 -4.86
N HIS A 21 27.54 -18.72 -4.61
CA HIS A 21 28.08 -19.74 -3.70
C HIS A 21 29.42 -19.24 -3.15
N GLN A 22 29.52 -19.12 -1.83
CA GLN A 22 30.74 -19.28 -1.01
C GLN A 22 30.24 -19.76 0.36
N ILE A 23 30.39 -21.05 0.67
CA ILE A 23 31.51 -21.69 1.40
C ILE A 23 31.62 -21.17 2.83
N SER A 24 31.12 -22.00 3.74
CA SER A 24 31.37 -21.95 5.18
C SER A 24 32.75 -22.53 5.50
N SER A 25 33.60 -21.78 6.18
CA SER A 25 34.74 -22.32 6.93
C SER A 25 34.48 -22.16 8.42
N LEU A 26 34.36 -23.29 9.11
CA LEU A 26 34.28 -23.40 10.57
C LEU A 26 35.64 -23.06 11.19
N VAL A 27 35.67 -22.07 12.08
CA VAL A 27 36.68 -21.96 13.14
C VAL A 27 35.92 -22.00 14.46
N SER A 28 36.19 -23.05 15.23
CA SER A 28 35.62 -23.28 16.55
C SER A 28 36.50 -22.59 17.58
N CYS A 29 35.98 -21.55 18.25
CA CYS A 29 36.55 -21.03 19.49
C CYS A 29 35.53 -21.25 20.62
N ARG A 30 35.92 -22.13 21.55
CA ARG A 30 35.23 -22.34 22.84
C ARG A 30 35.28 -21.05 23.64
N PHE A 31 34.14 -20.60 24.16
CA PHE A 31 34.10 -19.67 25.28
C PHE A 31 33.57 -20.38 26.52
N GLN A 32 34.42 -20.40 27.56
CA GLN A 32 34.02 -20.73 28.93
C GLN A 32 33.23 -19.57 29.52
N SER A 33 32.13 -19.89 30.19
CA SER A 33 31.36 -18.95 30.98
C SER A 33 32.18 -18.45 32.17
N PHE A 34 32.25 -17.14 32.36
CA PHE A 34 32.54 -16.55 33.66
C PHE A 34 31.38 -15.63 34.05
N SER A 35 30.73 -16.00 35.16
CA SER A 35 29.85 -15.13 35.91
C SER A 35 30.68 -14.28 36.86
N LYS A 36 30.46 -12.96 36.87
CA LYS A 36 30.67 -12.11 38.04
C LYS A 36 29.89 -10.80 37.94
N LEU A 37 29.31 -10.46 39.09
CA LEU A 37 28.49 -9.29 39.40
C LEU A 37 29.31 -8.01 39.57
N ALA A 38 28.58 -6.88 39.54
CA ALA A 38 28.92 -5.53 40.05
C ALA A 38 29.88 -4.72 39.16
N SER A 39 29.89 -3.38 39.14
CA SER A 39 29.03 -2.25 39.55
C SER A 39 29.79 -1.01 39.05
N SER A 40 29.05 0.08 38.77
CA SER A 40 29.52 1.49 38.74
C SER A 40 30.76 1.90 37.92
N ASP A 41 30.51 2.89 37.05
CA ASP A 41 31.34 4.03 36.68
C ASP A 41 32.69 3.84 35.93
N GLU A 42 32.92 4.81 35.04
CA GLU A 42 34.12 5.10 34.24
C GLU A 42 34.30 4.36 32.90
N LEU A 43 33.87 5.04 31.83
CA LEU A 43 34.15 4.68 30.45
C LEU A 43 35.54 5.24 30.05
N THR A 44 36.56 4.39 30.09
CA THR A 44 37.85 4.65 29.44
C THR A 44 37.81 4.10 28.01
N ILE A 45 38.04 4.96 27.02
CA ILE A 45 38.15 4.59 25.60
C ILE A 45 39.55 4.06 25.34
N MET A 46 39.69 2.78 24.96
CA MET A 46 40.91 2.26 24.33
C MET A 46 40.63 1.91 22.87
N TYR A 47 41.35 2.58 21.96
CA TYR A 47 41.48 2.17 20.57
C TYR A 47 42.42 0.97 20.47
N THR A 48 42.08 -0.02 19.65
CA THR A 48 43.05 -1.03 19.21
C THR A 48 43.07 -1.09 17.69
N HIS A 49 44.25 -0.79 17.16
CA HIS A 49 44.65 -0.83 15.76
C HIS A 49 45.10 -2.27 15.45
N CYS A 50 44.70 -2.84 14.30
CA CYS A 50 45.35 -4.02 13.74
C CYS A 50 45.49 -3.82 12.23
N GLU A 51 46.71 -3.51 11.81
CA GLU A 51 47.22 -3.70 10.46
C GLU A 51 47.64 -5.17 10.27
N GLY A 52 47.65 -5.67 9.03
CA GLY A 52 48.18 -6.98 8.70
C GLY A 52 48.03 -7.36 7.23
N ASP A 53 49.12 -7.19 6.50
CA ASP A 53 49.32 -7.31 5.06
C ASP A 53 49.30 -8.74 4.47
N PHE A 54 49.19 -8.74 3.13
CA PHE A 54 49.30 -9.81 2.15
C PHE A 54 50.50 -10.76 2.30
N ALA A 55 50.30 -12.05 1.96
CA ALA A 55 51.33 -12.86 1.32
C ALA A 55 50.74 -13.97 0.41
N ASP A 56 51.33 -14.02 -0.79
CA ASP A 56 51.16 -14.90 -1.94
C ASP A 56 51.70 -16.33 -1.67
N HIS A 57 51.00 -17.39 -2.10
CA HIS A 57 51.68 -18.63 -2.50
C HIS A 57 50.89 -19.53 -3.47
N ARG A 58 51.67 -20.04 -4.43
CA ARG A 58 51.32 -20.77 -5.65
C ARG A 58 51.29 -22.29 -5.45
N ARG A 59 50.55 -22.94 -6.36
CA ARG A 59 50.72 -24.30 -6.96
C ARG A 59 50.73 -25.52 -6.02
N VAL A 60 49.96 -26.57 -6.38
CA VAL A 60 50.47 -27.80 -7.06
C VAL A 60 49.38 -28.91 -7.14
N SER A 61 49.24 -29.45 -8.36
CA SER A 61 48.86 -30.79 -8.87
C SER A 61 47.65 -31.61 -8.38
N ASN A 62 46.81 -31.94 -9.37
CA ASN A 62 46.43 -33.28 -9.85
C ASN A 62 46.54 -34.48 -8.90
N ARG A 63 45.42 -35.21 -8.72
CA ARG A 63 45.22 -36.57 -9.26
C ARG A 63 43.78 -37.05 -9.06
N LYS A 64 43.25 -37.70 -10.10
CA LYS A 64 42.02 -38.52 -10.10
C LYS A 64 42.32 -39.89 -9.47
N LEU A 65 41.35 -40.46 -8.76
CA LEU A 65 40.86 -41.84 -8.93
C LEU A 65 39.62 -42.06 -8.02
N PRO A 66 38.73 -43.02 -8.36
CA PRO A 66 37.38 -43.14 -7.83
C PRO A 66 37.33 -44.09 -6.62
N VAL A 67 36.36 -43.89 -5.74
CA VAL A 67 35.97 -44.89 -4.74
C VAL A 67 34.47 -45.08 -4.78
N VAL A 68 34.07 -46.26 -5.26
CA VAL A 68 32.77 -46.88 -5.02
C VAL A 68 32.90 -47.61 -3.69
N VAL A 69 32.19 -47.18 -2.64
CA VAL A 69 31.81 -48.05 -1.50
C VAL A 69 30.48 -47.59 -0.92
N SER A 70 29.47 -48.44 -1.15
CA SER A 70 28.46 -48.95 -0.21
C SER A 70 28.09 -48.10 1.02
N MET A 71 26.85 -47.66 1.03
CA MET A 71 26.15 -47.02 2.14
C MET A 71 25.56 -48.11 3.05
N ALA A 72 26.21 -48.41 4.16
CA ALA A 72 25.64 -49.16 5.28
C ALA A 72 26.35 -48.73 6.57
N CYS A 73 25.57 -48.58 7.66
CA CYS A 73 25.98 -48.23 9.03
C CYS A 73 26.26 -46.75 9.34
N VAL A 74 25.20 -45.96 9.59
CA VAL A 74 25.06 -45.11 10.79
C VAL A 74 23.56 -44.97 11.14
N VAL A 75 22.94 -46.03 11.66
CA VAL A 75 21.66 -45.95 12.39
C VAL A 75 21.83 -46.72 13.68
N ALA A 76 22.54 -46.13 14.64
CA ALA A 76 22.60 -46.64 16.02
C ALA A 76 23.29 -45.62 16.94
N SER A 77 22.80 -44.38 17.02
CA SER A 77 23.21 -43.43 18.09
C SER A 77 22.21 -42.29 18.39
N ALA A 78 21.03 -42.25 17.75
CA ALA A 78 20.05 -41.16 17.99
C ALA A 78 18.74 -41.65 18.63
N LEU A 79 18.74 -42.83 19.25
CA LEU A 79 17.57 -43.47 19.85
C LEU A 79 17.85 -43.91 21.28
N LEU A 80 18.37 -43.00 22.11
CA LEU A 80 18.39 -43.18 23.56
C LEU A 80 18.48 -41.85 24.33
N LEU A 81 17.81 -40.80 23.82
CA LEU A 81 17.71 -39.50 24.49
C LEU A 81 16.35 -38.82 24.25
N LEU A 82 15.29 -39.63 24.18
CA LEU A 82 13.93 -39.16 23.90
C LEU A 82 12.85 -39.78 24.79
N VAL A 83 13.23 -40.30 25.97
CA VAL A 83 12.27 -40.74 26.98
C VAL A 83 12.76 -40.20 28.32
N LEU A 84 11.88 -39.46 29.02
CA LEU A 84 12.04 -38.86 30.36
C LEU A 84 12.54 -37.41 30.45
N LEU A 85 11.90 -36.49 29.74
CA LEU A 85 11.73 -35.12 30.24
C LEU A 85 10.23 -34.76 30.22
N PRO A 86 9.60 -34.45 31.36
CA PRO A 86 8.23 -33.96 31.37
C PRO A 86 8.23 -32.55 30.76
N MET A 87 7.55 -32.41 29.61
CA MET A 87 7.16 -31.12 29.05
C MET A 87 6.09 -30.49 29.95
N ALA A 88 6.52 -29.93 31.07
CA ALA A 88 5.72 -28.98 31.84
C ALA A 88 5.84 -27.61 31.16
N SER A 89 4.98 -27.34 30.18
CA SER A 89 4.77 -25.98 29.68
C SER A 89 3.95 -25.20 30.70
N ASN A 90 4.59 -24.80 31.81
CA ASN A 90 4.08 -23.73 32.66
C ASN A 90 4.33 -22.39 31.96
N GLN A 91 3.60 -22.13 30.88
CA GLN A 91 3.27 -20.75 30.54
C GLN A 91 2.15 -20.37 31.50
N SER A 92 2.52 -19.72 32.60
CA SER A 92 1.55 -18.99 33.41
C SER A 92 0.74 -18.11 32.45
N PRO A 93 -0.61 -18.08 32.54
CA PRO A 93 -1.38 -17.10 31.81
C PRO A 93 -0.84 -15.74 32.23
N VAL A 94 -0.18 -15.05 31.29
CA VAL A 94 0.08 -13.64 31.45
C VAL A 94 -1.32 -13.06 31.52
N ASN A 95 -1.73 -12.65 32.73
CA ASN A 95 -2.90 -11.79 32.89
C ASN A 95 -2.60 -10.56 32.05
N GLU A 96 -3.11 -10.52 30.83
CA GLU A 96 -3.14 -9.29 30.06
C GLU A 96 -3.83 -8.28 30.97
N PRO A 97 -3.15 -7.18 31.36
CA PRO A 97 -3.81 -6.15 32.13
C PRO A 97 -5.05 -5.74 31.35
N ASP A 98 -6.17 -5.68 32.07
CA ASP A 98 -7.50 -5.34 31.57
C ASP A 98 -7.47 -3.88 31.06
N ALA A 99 -6.78 -3.67 29.94
CA ALA A 99 -6.59 -2.41 29.26
C ALA A 99 -7.88 -2.11 28.51
N THR A 100 -8.94 -1.92 29.29
CA THR A 100 -10.20 -1.42 28.81
C THR A 100 -9.96 0.02 28.38
N TRP A 101 -9.61 0.19 27.10
CA TRP A 101 -9.60 1.50 26.48
C TRP A 101 -10.95 2.18 26.76
N PRO A 102 -10.95 3.44 27.20
CA PRO A 102 -12.19 4.15 27.46
C PRO A 102 -13.03 4.09 26.18
N LYS A 103 -14.31 3.68 26.31
CA LYS A 103 -15.24 3.72 25.18
C LYS A 103 -15.15 5.11 24.57
N LEU A 104 -15.02 5.19 23.24
CA LEU A 104 -15.06 6.46 22.53
C LEU A 104 -16.18 7.31 23.12
N PRO A 105 -15.89 8.57 23.50
CA PRO A 105 -16.96 9.49 23.82
C PRO A 105 -17.94 9.44 22.65
N GLN A 106 -19.22 9.19 22.97
CA GLN A 106 -20.27 9.24 21.94
C GLN A 106 -20.05 10.53 21.15
N PRO A 107 -20.10 10.49 19.81
CA PRO A 107 -19.88 11.68 18.99
C PRO A 107 -20.71 12.79 19.61
N ARG A 108 -20.07 13.90 20.04
CA ARG A 108 -20.83 15.06 20.49
C ARG A 108 -21.85 15.30 19.40
N ARG A 109 -23.15 15.27 19.73
CA ARG A 109 -24.19 15.70 18.78
C ARG A 109 -23.74 17.09 18.34
N LEU A 110 -23.18 17.16 17.13
CA LEU A 110 -22.78 18.41 16.54
C LEU A 110 -24.03 19.27 16.62
N ALA A 111 -23.93 20.44 17.26
CA ALA A 111 -24.99 21.43 17.12
C ALA A 111 -25.33 21.49 15.62
N SER A 112 -26.61 21.53 15.26
CA SER A 112 -27.11 21.27 13.90
C SER A 112 -26.51 22.13 12.79
N ASN A 113 -25.63 23.07 13.13
CA ASN A 113 -24.96 24.00 12.24
C ASN A 113 -23.44 23.77 12.10
N ASN A 114 -22.84 22.78 12.77
CA ASN A 114 -21.39 22.57 12.67
C ASN A 114 -21.04 21.73 11.44
N LYS A 115 -20.24 22.33 10.54
CA LYS A 115 -19.62 21.64 9.39
C LYS A 115 -18.74 20.48 9.89
N PRO A 116 -18.69 19.33 9.20
CA PRO A 116 -17.75 18.26 9.55
C PRO A 116 -16.31 18.77 9.46
N ARG A 117 -15.49 18.39 10.44
CA ARG A 117 -14.10 18.86 10.53
C ARG A 117 -13.14 17.86 9.90
N ILE A 118 -12.27 18.35 9.03
CA ILE A 118 -11.21 17.58 8.36
C ILE A 118 -9.86 18.02 8.88
N LEU A 119 -9.03 17.05 9.27
CA LEU A 119 -7.59 17.27 9.39
C LEU A 119 -6.90 16.73 8.13
N TYR A 120 -6.39 17.64 7.30
CA TYR A 120 -5.61 17.29 6.10
C TYR A 120 -4.12 17.24 6.45
N ILE A 121 -3.61 16.03 6.60
CA ILE A 121 -2.23 15.74 6.98
C ILE A 121 -1.42 15.43 5.72
N ILE A 122 -0.39 16.24 5.48
CA ILE A 122 0.47 16.11 4.30
C ILE A 122 1.90 15.84 4.75
N THR A 123 2.58 14.92 4.05
CA THR A 123 4.02 14.71 4.21
C THR A 123 4.81 15.25 3.04
N THR A 124 5.89 15.97 3.35
CA THR A 124 6.81 16.49 2.34
C THR A 124 8.25 16.16 2.69
N LEU A 125 8.92 15.47 1.75
CA LEU A 125 10.29 14.97 1.93
C LEU A 125 11.36 16.02 1.60
N ALA A 126 11.03 17.03 0.81
CA ALA A 126 12.03 17.97 0.33
C ALA A 126 11.41 19.33 0.01
N GLU A 127 12.08 20.39 0.44
CA GLU A 127 11.71 21.76 0.05
C GLU A 127 12.12 22.06 -1.39
N TYR A 128 13.28 21.54 -1.79
CA TYR A 128 13.87 21.70 -3.11
C TYR A 128 14.10 20.33 -3.75
N ASN A 129 13.87 20.23 -5.05
CA ASN A 129 14.10 18.99 -5.77
C ASN A 129 15.58 18.59 -5.76
N SER A 130 15.86 17.30 -5.55
CA SER A 130 17.24 16.79 -5.48
C SER A 130 17.87 16.53 -6.85
N GLY A 131 17.08 16.59 -7.93
CA GLY A 131 17.49 16.15 -9.27
C GLY A 131 17.21 14.68 -9.56
N THR A 132 16.74 13.92 -8.56
CA THR A 132 16.35 12.52 -8.75
C THR A 132 15.01 12.43 -9.50
N ARG A 133 14.74 11.27 -10.13
CA ARG A 133 13.51 11.03 -10.92
C ARG A 133 13.26 12.07 -12.02
N SER A 134 14.35 12.49 -12.68
CA SER A 134 14.30 13.45 -13.79
C SER A 134 13.68 14.80 -13.39
N THR A 135 13.87 15.21 -12.13
CA THR A 135 13.52 16.56 -11.65
C THR A 135 14.70 17.52 -11.85
N VAL A 136 14.44 18.83 -11.82
CA VAL A 136 15.51 19.84 -11.88
C VAL A 136 16.07 20.06 -10.48
N ARG A 137 17.36 19.78 -10.28
CA ARG A 137 18.02 19.97 -8.98
C ARG A 137 17.94 21.43 -8.54
N GLY A 138 17.51 21.66 -7.30
CA GLY A 138 17.37 22.99 -6.71
C GLY A 138 16.08 23.71 -7.06
N SER A 139 15.19 23.14 -7.90
CA SER A 139 13.90 23.77 -8.17
C SER A 139 13.01 23.77 -6.92
N ASP A 140 12.19 24.80 -6.77
CA ASP A 140 11.40 25.07 -5.57
C ASP A 140 10.17 24.15 -5.53
N ARG A 141 10.32 22.95 -4.98
CA ARG A 141 9.23 21.96 -4.87
C ARG A 141 8.07 22.49 -4.04
N LEU A 142 8.34 23.30 -3.01
CA LEU A 142 7.29 23.89 -2.19
C LEU A 142 6.34 24.75 -3.04
N GLN A 143 6.88 25.64 -3.86
CA GLN A 143 6.06 26.53 -4.70
C GLN A 143 5.54 25.84 -5.98
N GLU A 144 6.32 24.94 -6.59
CA GLU A 144 5.96 24.30 -7.86
C GLU A 144 5.02 23.11 -7.69
N THR A 145 4.96 22.48 -6.50
CA THR A 145 4.21 21.24 -6.28
C THR A 145 3.33 21.33 -5.04
N LEU A 146 3.92 21.51 -3.86
CA LEU A 146 3.18 21.41 -2.60
C LEU A 146 2.07 22.46 -2.48
N ILE A 147 2.41 23.75 -2.66
CA ILE A 147 1.45 24.84 -2.50
C ILE A 147 0.28 24.72 -3.49
N PRO A 148 0.49 24.52 -4.80
CA PRO A 148 -0.60 24.34 -5.76
C PRO A 148 -1.53 23.16 -5.38
N VAL A 149 -0.96 22.00 -5.06
CA VAL A 149 -1.73 20.78 -4.73
C VAL A 149 -2.54 20.97 -3.45
N VAL A 150 -1.91 21.49 -2.39
CA VAL A 150 -2.57 21.68 -1.09
C VAL A 150 -3.64 22.77 -1.19
N SER A 151 -3.35 23.89 -1.86
CA SER A 151 -4.30 24.99 -2.06
C SER A 151 -5.54 24.54 -2.84
N GLU A 152 -5.35 23.79 -3.93
CA GLU A 152 -6.44 23.20 -4.73
C GLU A 152 -7.34 22.30 -3.89
N GLY A 153 -6.74 21.35 -3.16
CA GLY A 153 -7.49 20.40 -2.34
C GLY A 153 -8.26 21.07 -1.21
N VAL A 154 -7.61 21.97 -0.47
CA VAL A 154 -8.23 22.70 0.65
C VAL A 154 -9.36 23.60 0.16
N ARG A 155 -9.15 24.36 -0.93
CA ARG A 155 -10.21 25.20 -1.51
C ARG A 155 -11.44 24.37 -1.86
N SER A 156 -11.23 23.26 -2.59
CA SER A 156 -12.30 22.34 -2.98
C SER A 156 -13.05 21.77 -1.76
N MET A 157 -12.35 21.41 -0.68
CA MET A 157 -12.97 20.93 0.57
C MET A 157 -13.75 22.02 1.32
N VAL A 158 -13.22 23.23 1.44
CA VAL A 158 -13.92 24.36 2.06
C VAL A 158 -15.20 24.71 1.29
N GLU A 159 -15.14 24.75 -0.04
CA GLU A 159 -16.29 24.97 -0.92
C GLU A 159 -17.31 23.83 -0.84
N GLY A 160 -16.83 22.59 -0.65
CA GLY A 160 -17.66 21.41 -0.36
C GLY A 160 -18.35 21.44 1.00
N GLY A 161 -18.15 22.49 1.81
CA GLY A 161 -18.83 22.68 3.08
C GLY A 161 -18.13 22.07 4.29
N TYR A 162 -16.83 21.75 4.17
CA TYR A 162 -16.02 21.25 5.28
C TYR A 162 -15.33 22.38 6.06
N ASP A 163 -15.07 22.14 7.35
CA ASP A 163 -14.11 22.92 8.14
C ASP A 163 -12.76 22.19 8.10
N VAL A 164 -11.72 22.84 7.57
CA VAL A 164 -10.47 22.16 7.20
C VAL A 164 -9.30 22.83 7.91
N ASP A 165 -8.48 22.01 8.57
CA ASP A 165 -7.16 22.40 9.04
C ASP A 165 -6.08 21.58 8.33
N VAL A 166 -4.93 22.21 8.08
CA VAL A 166 -3.76 21.58 7.44
C VAL A 166 -2.70 21.28 8.49
N PHE A 167 -2.19 20.04 8.48
CA PHE A 167 -1.05 19.63 9.29
C PHE A 167 0.09 19.16 8.38
N LEU A 168 1.13 19.98 8.26
CA LEU A 168 2.25 19.71 7.38
C LEU A 168 3.41 19.05 8.13
N ILE A 169 3.78 17.85 7.72
CA ILE A 169 4.90 17.07 8.26
C ILE A 169 6.08 17.21 7.32
N CYS A 170 7.13 17.92 7.75
CA CYS A 170 8.30 18.24 6.94
C CYS A 170 9.50 17.41 7.38
N HIS A 171 10.20 16.79 6.42
CA HIS A 171 11.56 16.28 6.66
C HIS A 171 12.57 17.39 7.00
N PHE A 172 12.31 18.62 6.53
CA PHE A 172 13.16 19.79 6.70
C PHE A 172 12.53 20.80 7.67
N THR A 173 13.26 21.86 7.99
CA THR A 173 12.73 22.99 8.76
C THR A 173 12.14 24.03 7.81
N LEU A 174 10.83 24.20 7.83
CA LEU A 174 10.14 25.23 7.05
C LEU A 174 10.33 26.59 7.73
N LEU A 175 11.08 27.49 7.08
CA LEU A 175 11.34 28.84 7.59
C LEU A 175 10.04 29.67 7.72
N PRO A 176 9.97 30.65 8.63
CA PRO A 176 8.75 31.43 8.87
C PRO A 176 8.16 32.08 7.60
N GLU A 177 9.00 32.64 6.74
CA GLU A 177 8.61 33.26 5.47
C GLU A 177 8.05 32.24 4.47
N ARG A 178 8.53 30.99 4.52
CA ARG A 178 8.06 29.87 3.70
C ARG A 178 6.75 29.31 4.22
N LYS A 179 6.62 29.18 5.56
CA LYS A 179 5.32 28.88 6.21
C LYS A 179 4.27 29.93 5.84
N ALA A 180 4.65 31.21 5.80
CA ALA A 180 3.76 32.29 5.39
C ALA A 180 3.31 32.19 3.93
N LEU A 181 4.14 31.66 3.01
CA LEU A 181 3.72 31.36 1.63
C LEU A 181 2.60 30.31 1.60
N VAL A 182 2.78 29.21 2.34
CA VAL A 182 1.75 28.16 2.45
C VAL A 182 0.47 28.73 3.03
N GLN A 183 0.54 29.43 4.17
CA GLN A 183 -0.63 30.02 4.82
C GLN A 183 -1.38 31.00 3.91
N ARG A 184 -0.67 31.84 3.14
CA ARG A 184 -1.29 32.80 2.21
C ARG A 184 -2.04 32.12 1.06
N ALA A 185 -1.63 30.92 0.67
CA ALA A 185 -2.28 30.15 -0.38
C ALA A 185 -3.54 29.41 0.10
N LEU A 186 -3.74 29.30 1.42
CA LEU A 186 -4.91 28.65 1.99
C LEU A 186 -6.10 29.64 2.08
N PRO A 187 -7.35 29.16 1.92
CA PRO A 187 -8.54 29.97 2.16
C PRO A 187 -8.56 30.59 3.58
N PRO A 188 -9.20 31.75 3.77
CA PRO A 188 -9.36 32.35 5.09
C PRO A 188 -10.05 31.41 6.08
N GLY A 189 -9.53 31.36 7.31
CA GLY A 189 -10.07 30.52 8.39
C GLY A 189 -9.46 29.12 8.49
N VAL A 190 -8.70 28.67 7.48
CA VAL A 190 -7.98 27.39 7.52
C VAL A 190 -6.73 27.51 8.40
N GLY A 191 -6.63 26.66 9.43
CA GLY A 191 -5.44 26.55 10.27
C GLY A 191 -4.28 25.85 9.57
N LEU A 192 -3.04 26.24 9.92
CA LEU A 192 -1.81 25.59 9.45
C LEU A 192 -0.86 25.30 10.61
N ASP A 193 -0.72 24.02 10.90
CA ASP A 193 0.30 23.49 11.79
C ASP A 193 1.42 22.82 11.01
N VAL A 194 2.64 22.92 11.54
CA VAL A 194 3.85 22.40 10.89
C VAL A 194 4.69 21.64 11.90
N TRP A 195 5.02 20.40 11.57
CA TRP A 195 6.02 19.61 12.25
C TRP A 195 7.31 19.62 11.44
N ASN A 196 8.27 20.44 11.88
CA ASN A 196 9.61 20.55 11.29
C ASN A 196 10.54 19.42 11.73
N ASP A 197 11.49 19.04 10.87
CA ASP A 197 12.46 17.97 11.11
C ASP A 197 11.82 16.68 11.67
N ALA A 198 10.69 16.30 11.08
CA ALA A 198 9.87 15.19 11.55
C ALA A 198 10.42 13.81 11.15
N THR A 199 11.70 13.73 10.78
CA THR A 199 12.33 12.52 10.28
C THR A 199 12.27 11.41 11.34
N PRO A 200 11.57 10.30 11.08
CA PRO A 200 11.55 9.23 12.07
C PRO A 200 12.91 8.55 12.12
N LEU A 201 13.29 8.14 13.32
CA LEU A 201 14.37 7.18 13.52
C LEU A 201 13.91 5.80 13.07
N GLY A 202 14.83 4.95 12.62
CA GLY A 202 14.61 3.53 12.41
C GLY A 202 15.90 2.74 12.52
N TYR A 203 15.80 1.44 12.79
CA TYR A 203 16.99 0.61 12.95
C TYR A 203 17.71 0.39 11.60
N ASP A 204 19.05 0.35 11.62
CA ASP A 204 19.86 -0.20 10.53
C ASP A 204 19.70 -1.72 10.50
N THR A 205 18.66 -2.14 9.80
CA THR A 205 18.33 -3.56 9.67
C THR A 205 19.14 -4.24 8.57
N GLY A 206 20.05 -3.53 7.88
CA GLY A 206 21.02 -4.12 6.95
C GLY A 206 22.16 -4.88 7.66
N LYS A 207 22.32 -4.68 8.97
CA LYS A 207 23.33 -5.32 9.81
C LYS A 207 22.65 -6.13 10.91
N ASN A 208 23.19 -7.29 11.27
CA ASN A 208 22.73 -8.07 12.42
C ASN A 208 23.90 -8.24 13.38
N PRO A 209 23.82 -7.83 14.66
CA PRO A 209 22.67 -7.23 15.35
C PRO A 209 22.30 -5.82 14.86
N PHE A 210 21.03 -5.43 15.07
CA PHE A 210 20.53 -4.08 14.81
C PHE A 210 21.04 -3.11 15.87
N THR A 211 22.29 -2.63 15.71
CA THR A 211 22.98 -1.87 16.75
C THR A 211 22.81 -0.37 16.65
N LYS A 212 22.21 0.16 15.57
CA LYS A 212 22.16 1.59 15.31
C LYS A 212 20.77 2.06 14.88
N LEU A 213 20.31 3.16 15.48
CA LEU A 213 19.20 3.97 14.99
C LEU A 213 19.73 5.03 14.03
N GLU A 214 19.04 5.24 12.92
CA GLU A 214 19.36 6.26 11.94
C GLU A 214 18.09 6.91 11.37
N ASN A 215 18.25 8.11 10.81
CA ASN A 215 17.17 8.83 10.16
C ASN A 215 16.65 8.04 8.95
N ARG A 216 15.34 7.80 8.90
CA ARG A 216 14.65 7.05 7.84
C ARG A 216 13.61 7.93 7.16
N THR A 217 14.06 8.74 6.20
CA THR A 217 13.18 9.63 5.43
C THR A 217 12.05 8.88 4.71
N LEU A 218 12.32 7.67 4.22
CA LEU A 218 11.31 6.80 3.60
C LEU A 218 10.12 6.48 4.52
N HIS A 219 10.25 6.65 5.84
CA HIS A 219 9.17 6.36 6.79
C HIS A 219 8.44 7.63 7.26
N LEU A 220 8.66 8.80 6.64
CA LEU A 220 8.05 10.06 7.08
C LEU A 220 6.52 9.95 7.25
N ALA A 221 5.84 9.20 6.38
CA ALA A 221 4.41 8.92 6.47
C ALA A 221 3.96 8.15 7.72
N ARG A 222 4.87 7.57 8.50
CA ARG A 222 4.56 7.03 9.84
C ARG A 222 4.07 8.14 10.77
N GLN A 223 4.58 9.36 10.61
CA GLN A 223 4.22 10.50 11.44
C GLN A 223 2.75 10.92 11.30
N HIS A 224 2.07 10.55 10.21
CA HIS A 224 0.62 10.69 10.08
C HIS A 224 -0.10 10.13 11.32
N ARG A 225 0.35 8.98 11.84
CA ARG A 225 -0.32 8.29 12.96
C ARG A 225 -0.12 9.00 14.29
N PHE A 226 1.01 9.67 14.48
CA PHE A 226 1.26 10.49 15.67
C PHE A 226 0.40 11.74 15.65
N ALA A 227 0.34 12.45 14.51
CA ALA A 227 -0.55 13.60 14.34
C ALA A 227 -2.02 13.24 14.58
N ILE A 228 -2.47 12.07 14.06
CA ILE A 228 -3.82 11.57 14.31
C ILE A 228 -4.04 11.25 15.77
N LYS A 229 -3.11 10.53 16.42
CA LYS A 229 -3.26 10.14 17.83
C LYS A 229 -3.54 11.37 18.71
N ASP A 230 -2.78 12.44 18.50
CA ASP A 230 -2.87 13.64 19.33
C ASP A 230 -4.14 14.45 19.05
N ARG A 231 -4.75 14.28 17.87
CA ARG A 231 -5.91 15.06 17.40
C ARG A 231 -7.16 14.23 17.16
N LEU A 232 -7.17 12.96 17.56
CA LEU A 232 -8.21 11.99 17.17
C LEU A 232 -9.61 12.47 17.53
N LEU A 233 -9.75 13.17 18.67
CA LEU A 233 -11.04 13.62 19.19
C LEU A 233 -11.52 14.96 18.60
N GLU A 234 -10.64 15.70 17.92
CA GLU A 234 -10.90 17.07 17.45
C GLU A 234 -11.55 17.12 16.05
N TYR A 235 -11.38 16.05 15.26
CA TYR A 235 -11.77 15.97 13.86
C TYR A 235 -12.68 14.77 13.57
N ASP A 236 -13.44 14.85 12.48
CA ASP A 236 -14.37 13.80 12.04
C ASP A 236 -13.76 12.90 10.97
N VAL A 237 -12.97 13.50 10.07
CA VAL A 237 -12.30 12.81 8.96
C VAL A 237 -10.83 13.21 8.90
N PHE A 238 -9.97 12.22 8.64
CA PHE A 238 -8.53 12.40 8.48
C PHE A 238 -8.16 12.06 7.04
N VAL A 239 -7.52 13.01 6.38
CA VAL A 239 -7.05 12.90 4.99
C VAL A 239 -5.53 12.88 5.03
N ASN A 240 -4.88 11.77 4.67
CA ASN A 240 -3.45 11.56 4.87
C ASN A 240 -2.77 11.22 3.55
N PHE A 241 -2.02 12.14 2.95
CA PHE A 241 -1.43 11.95 1.62
C PHE A 241 -0.02 12.55 1.50
N GLU A 242 0.69 12.11 0.46
CA GLU A 242 1.92 12.75 -0.02
C GLU A 242 1.63 14.14 -0.64
N ASP A 243 2.64 14.99 -0.71
CA ASP A 243 2.54 16.41 -1.13
C ASP A 243 2.27 16.63 -2.62
N ASP A 244 2.25 15.58 -3.44
CA ASP A 244 1.94 15.63 -4.87
C ASP A 244 0.61 14.96 -5.25
N MET A 245 -0.24 14.63 -4.27
CA MET A 245 -1.56 14.03 -4.46
C MET A 245 -2.69 15.05 -4.34
N VAL A 246 -3.43 15.29 -5.43
CA VAL A 246 -4.57 16.24 -5.43
C VAL A 246 -5.81 15.58 -4.82
N ILE A 247 -6.24 16.08 -3.66
CA ILE A 247 -7.43 15.59 -2.94
C ILE A 247 -8.51 16.66 -2.85
N LYS A 248 -9.57 16.48 -3.62
CA LYS A 248 -10.78 17.31 -3.65
C LYS A 248 -11.90 16.87 -2.69
N SER A 249 -12.89 17.73 -2.46
CA SER A 249 -14.13 17.40 -1.73
C SER A 249 -14.86 16.19 -2.30
N SER A 250 -14.89 16.04 -3.63
CA SER A 250 -15.48 14.89 -4.32
C SER A 250 -14.96 13.54 -3.82
N HIS A 251 -13.67 13.46 -3.48
CA HIS A 251 -13.06 12.24 -2.93
C HIS A 251 -13.49 12.00 -1.49
N VAL A 252 -13.55 13.06 -0.68
CA VAL A 252 -13.99 12.99 0.73
C VAL A 252 -15.46 12.59 0.81
N ASP A 253 -16.32 13.23 0.01
CA ASP A 253 -17.74 12.91 -0.09
C ASP A 253 -17.95 11.46 -0.49
N HIS A 254 -17.23 11.01 -1.52
CA HIS A 254 -17.29 9.62 -1.98
C HIS A 254 -16.81 8.64 -0.91
N PHE A 255 -15.68 8.92 -0.26
CA PHE A 255 -15.14 8.11 0.83
C PHE A 255 -16.13 7.97 2.00
N VAL A 256 -16.72 9.08 2.43
CA VAL A 256 -17.71 9.11 3.52
C VAL A 256 -18.99 8.39 3.09
N LYS A 257 -19.45 8.56 1.85
CA LYS A 257 -20.64 7.87 1.30
C LYS A 257 -20.45 6.36 1.30
N VAL A 258 -19.31 5.86 0.80
CA VAL A 258 -19.00 4.41 0.81
C VAL A 258 -18.86 3.90 2.24
N THR A 259 -18.18 4.64 3.12
CA THR A 259 -18.04 4.26 4.54
C THR A 259 -19.39 4.11 5.24
N LYS A 260 -20.30 5.08 5.06
CA LYS A 260 -21.66 5.02 5.62
C LYS A 260 -22.45 3.83 5.09
N GLU A 261 -22.28 3.52 3.80
CA GLU A 261 -22.93 2.36 3.19
C GLU A 261 -22.41 1.04 3.75
N LEU A 262 -21.10 0.90 3.93
CA LEU A 262 -20.51 -0.29 4.55
C LEU A 262 -21.00 -0.49 5.98
N LEU A 263 -21.13 0.58 6.76
CA LEU A 263 -21.72 0.53 8.10
C LEU A 263 -23.19 0.10 8.05
N ARG A 264 -23.99 0.69 7.16
CA ARG A 264 -25.40 0.31 6.99
C ARG A 264 -25.55 -1.16 6.62
N LEU A 265 -24.75 -1.66 5.68
CA LEU A 265 -24.76 -3.07 5.28
C LEU A 265 -24.33 -3.97 6.46
N ARG A 266 -23.36 -3.53 7.28
CA ARG A 266 -22.89 -4.28 8.44
C ARG A 266 -23.99 -4.45 9.50
N GLU A 267 -24.82 -3.44 9.72
CA GLU A 267 -25.95 -3.55 10.66
C GLU A 267 -27.01 -4.56 10.21
N LEU A 268 -27.14 -4.77 8.89
CA LEU A 268 -28.11 -5.70 8.30
C LEU A 268 -27.54 -7.11 8.08
N ALA A 269 -26.22 -7.27 8.20
CA ALA A 269 -25.52 -8.50 7.87
C ALA A 269 -25.61 -9.55 8.99
N PRO A 270 -25.60 -10.85 8.64
CA PRO A 270 -25.42 -11.93 9.61
C PRO A 270 -24.03 -11.89 10.26
N ASP A 271 -23.90 -12.43 11.47
CA ASP A 271 -22.60 -12.48 12.17
C ASP A 271 -21.65 -13.51 11.55
N ASP A 272 -22.19 -14.64 11.07
CA ASP A 272 -21.43 -15.78 10.55
C ASP A 272 -21.88 -16.19 9.14
N VAL A 273 -20.99 -16.92 8.45
CA VAL A 273 -21.28 -17.58 7.17
C VAL A 273 -22.19 -18.80 7.40
N PRO A 274 -22.89 -19.31 6.35
CA PRO A 274 -23.66 -20.54 6.45
C PRO A 274 -22.84 -21.68 7.07
N LYS A 275 -23.47 -22.46 7.96
CA LYS A 275 -22.79 -23.54 8.70
C LYS A 275 -22.11 -24.52 7.73
N GLY A 276 -20.83 -24.79 7.95
CA GLY A 276 -20.02 -25.68 7.12
C GLY A 276 -19.26 -24.99 5.98
N THR A 277 -19.44 -23.68 5.79
CA THR A 277 -18.65 -22.90 4.81
C THR A 277 -17.18 -22.90 5.20
N SER A 278 -16.33 -23.49 4.36
CA SER A 278 -14.87 -23.44 4.56
C SER A 278 -14.30 -22.08 4.13
N GLY A 279 -13.08 -21.75 4.54
CA GLY A 279 -12.38 -20.56 4.04
C GLY A 279 -12.17 -20.60 2.52
N ALA A 280 -11.97 -21.79 1.94
CA ALA A 280 -11.88 -21.96 0.49
C ALA A 280 -13.21 -21.65 -0.21
N ASP A 281 -14.33 -22.06 0.36
CA ASP A 281 -15.67 -21.74 -0.17
C ASP A 281 -15.94 -20.24 -0.06
N ALA A 282 -15.67 -19.63 1.10
CA ALA A 282 -15.82 -18.19 1.31
C ALA A 282 -14.99 -17.37 0.31
N SER A 283 -13.76 -17.80 -0.01
CA SER A 283 -12.91 -17.13 -1.01
C SER A 283 -13.46 -17.19 -2.43
N LYS A 284 -14.32 -18.18 -2.71
CA LYS A 284 -14.97 -18.36 -4.02
C LYS A 284 -16.32 -17.66 -4.10
N MET A 285 -16.94 -17.28 -2.98
CA MET A 285 -18.23 -16.58 -2.93
C MET A 285 -18.06 -15.12 -3.34
N PHE A 286 -18.36 -14.80 -4.61
CA PHE A 286 -18.19 -13.46 -5.18
C PHE A 286 -19.50 -12.66 -5.31
N TYR A 287 -20.60 -13.22 -4.81
CA TYR A 287 -21.93 -12.62 -4.73
C TYR A 287 -22.67 -13.15 -3.49
N GLY A 288 -23.85 -12.59 -3.21
CA GLY A 288 -24.70 -12.99 -2.10
C GLY A 288 -24.51 -12.14 -0.84
N GLU A 289 -25.11 -12.60 0.26
CA GLU A 289 -24.99 -11.94 1.55
C GLU A 289 -23.54 -11.90 2.03
N MET A 290 -23.23 -10.87 2.81
CA MET A 290 -21.93 -10.69 3.45
C MET A 290 -22.10 -10.70 4.95
N THR A 291 -21.14 -11.26 5.67
CA THR A 291 -21.13 -11.20 7.13
C THR A 291 -20.70 -9.83 7.64
N LYS A 292 -20.97 -9.55 8.92
CA LYS A 292 -20.42 -8.37 9.60
C LYS A 292 -18.89 -8.34 9.55
N GLY A 293 -18.24 -9.50 9.71
CA GLY A 293 -16.78 -9.63 9.66
C GLY A 293 -16.19 -9.26 8.31
N GLN A 294 -16.82 -9.71 7.21
CA GLN A 294 -16.42 -9.36 5.86
C GLN A 294 -16.57 -7.85 5.61
N LEU A 295 -17.73 -7.27 5.93
CA LEU A 295 -17.99 -5.84 5.71
C LEU A 295 -17.10 -4.94 6.57
N LYS A 296 -16.81 -5.35 7.80
CA LYS A 296 -15.88 -4.65 8.70
C LYS A 296 -14.46 -4.60 8.15
N ARG A 297 -14.05 -5.58 7.33
CA ARG A 297 -12.75 -5.59 6.66
C ARG A 297 -12.73 -4.82 5.34
N MET A 298 -13.85 -4.27 4.86
CA MET A 298 -13.87 -3.47 3.63
C MET A 298 -13.60 -1.99 3.93
N ILE A 299 -12.81 -1.35 3.08
CA ILE A 299 -12.58 0.11 3.13
C ILE A 299 -12.65 0.70 1.72
N PRO A 300 -13.12 1.96 1.57
CA PRO A 300 -13.01 2.65 0.29
C PRO A 300 -11.53 2.73 -0.12
N GLY A 301 -11.25 2.37 -1.36
CA GLY A 301 -9.91 2.44 -1.96
C GLY A 301 -9.80 3.57 -2.97
N PHE A 302 -8.56 3.98 -3.22
CA PHE A 302 -8.20 4.90 -4.28
C PHE A 302 -7.31 4.21 -5.33
N ILE A 303 -7.27 4.77 -6.54
CA ILE A 303 -6.30 4.42 -7.58
C ILE A 303 -5.58 5.70 -7.97
N ARG A 304 -4.26 5.68 -7.87
CA ARG A 304 -3.43 6.79 -8.29
C ARG A 304 -3.34 6.84 -9.82
N VAL A 305 -3.55 8.03 -10.38
CA VAL A 305 -3.47 8.31 -11.83
C VAL A 305 -2.48 9.43 -12.11
N GLU A 306 -1.85 9.40 -13.28
CA GLU A 306 -1.09 10.51 -13.84
C GLU A 306 -1.78 11.01 -15.11
N ALA A 307 -1.57 12.29 -15.43
CA ALA A 307 -1.93 12.85 -16.72
C ALA A 307 -0.75 12.65 -17.69
N LEU A 308 -1.02 12.06 -18.84
CA LEU A 308 -0.05 11.86 -19.91
C LEU A 308 0.26 13.22 -20.56
N LEU A 309 1.48 13.73 -20.33
CA LEU A 309 1.90 15.05 -20.78
C LEU A 309 2.28 15.08 -22.27
N ASP A 310 2.93 14.00 -22.73
CA ASP A 310 3.35 13.80 -24.11
C ASP A 310 3.11 12.33 -24.48
N GLU A 311 2.20 12.07 -25.41
CA GLU A 311 1.86 10.70 -25.82
C GLU A 311 2.89 10.11 -26.80
N ASP A 312 3.61 10.97 -27.54
CA ASP A 312 4.65 10.52 -28.47
C ASP A 312 5.91 10.09 -27.70
N GLU A 313 6.24 10.79 -26.61
CA GLU A 313 7.39 10.48 -25.75
C GLU A 313 7.06 9.40 -24.69
N TYR A 314 5.90 9.52 -24.02
CA TYR A 314 5.55 8.70 -22.85
C TYR A 314 4.35 7.77 -23.07
N GLY A 315 4.04 7.46 -24.33
CA GLY A 315 2.84 6.70 -24.72
C GLY A 315 2.54 5.47 -23.87
N ALA A 316 1.25 5.19 -23.70
CA ALA A 316 0.77 4.05 -22.93
C ALA A 316 1.03 2.70 -23.64
N GLN A 317 0.79 1.59 -22.94
CA GLN A 317 0.89 0.24 -23.50
C GLN A 317 0.05 0.11 -24.78
N LYS A 318 0.64 -0.51 -25.81
CA LYS A 318 -0.07 -0.88 -27.04
C LYS A 318 -0.80 -2.21 -26.90
N ASP A 319 -0.18 -3.15 -26.19
CA ASP A 319 -0.80 -4.41 -25.79
C ASP A 319 -1.52 -4.21 -24.45
N THR A 320 -2.85 -4.26 -24.48
CA THR A 320 -3.67 -4.10 -23.28
C THR A 320 -3.82 -5.40 -22.49
N GLY A 321 -3.19 -6.49 -22.95
CA GLY A 321 -3.30 -7.81 -22.37
C GLY A 321 -4.54 -8.58 -22.85
N PRO A 322 -4.73 -9.81 -22.34
CA PRO A 322 -5.66 -10.78 -22.90
C PRO A 322 -7.14 -10.53 -22.56
N VAL A 323 -7.44 -9.68 -21.57
CA VAL A 323 -8.82 -9.36 -21.18
C VAL A 323 -9.39 -8.31 -22.16
N PRO A 324 -10.46 -8.62 -22.91
CA PRO A 324 -11.09 -7.67 -23.81
C PRO A 324 -11.58 -6.42 -23.08
N ILE A 325 -11.60 -5.29 -23.79
CA ILE A 325 -12.09 -4.00 -23.28
C ILE A 325 -13.55 -3.87 -23.72
N ASP A 326 -14.46 -3.77 -22.76
CA ASP A 326 -15.89 -3.56 -23.00
C ASP A 326 -16.37 -2.29 -22.30
N MET A 327 -16.57 -1.20 -23.05
CA MET A 327 -17.03 0.08 -22.51
C MET A 327 -18.55 0.20 -22.45
N ASP A 328 -19.31 -0.82 -22.87
CA ASP A 328 -20.76 -0.81 -22.81
C ASP A 328 -21.25 -1.29 -21.44
N PHE A 329 -21.69 -0.34 -20.61
CA PHE A 329 -22.24 -0.63 -19.28
C PHE A 329 -23.75 -0.91 -19.29
N GLY A 330 -24.38 -1.03 -20.47
CA GLY A 330 -25.80 -1.34 -20.62
C GLY A 330 -26.74 -0.19 -20.24
N GLY A 331 -26.21 1.03 -20.07
CA GLY A 331 -26.99 2.22 -19.74
C GLY A 331 -27.54 2.94 -20.99
N PRO A 332 -28.49 3.88 -20.83
CA PRO A 332 -29.08 4.64 -21.95
C PRO A 332 -28.04 5.42 -22.77
N ALA A 333 -26.94 5.81 -22.11
CA ALA A 333 -25.84 6.56 -22.73
C ALA A 333 -24.89 5.69 -23.57
N GLY A 334 -25.05 4.36 -23.60
CA GLY A 334 -24.15 3.45 -24.32
C GLY A 334 -22.75 3.40 -23.70
N MET A 335 -21.71 3.64 -24.51
CA MET A 335 -20.32 3.65 -24.07
C MET A 335 -20.07 4.71 -23.01
N GLN A 336 -19.55 4.31 -21.84
CA GLN A 336 -19.26 5.23 -20.74
C GLN A 336 -17.75 5.28 -20.46
N SER A 337 -17.17 6.47 -20.32
CA SER A 337 -15.79 6.67 -19.89
C SER A 337 -15.73 7.21 -18.47
N ILE A 338 -14.53 7.24 -17.88
CA ILE A 338 -14.32 8.00 -16.64
C ILE A 338 -14.59 9.49 -16.84
N ASN A 339 -14.98 10.17 -15.76
CA ASN A 339 -15.07 11.62 -15.66
C ASN A 339 -13.80 12.19 -14.97
N PRO A 340 -12.88 12.83 -15.72
CA PRO A 340 -11.65 13.38 -15.16
C PRO A 340 -11.86 14.61 -14.25
N GLU A 341 -13.04 15.23 -14.27
CA GLU A 341 -13.36 16.41 -13.45
C GLU A 341 -13.22 16.13 -11.95
N TYR A 342 -13.64 14.93 -11.52
CA TYR A 342 -13.63 14.56 -10.11
C TYR A 342 -12.23 14.44 -9.53
N CYS A 343 -11.27 13.91 -10.31
CA CYS A 343 -9.93 13.62 -9.82
C CYS A 343 -8.89 14.63 -10.24
N CYS A 344 -8.96 15.09 -11.49
CA CYS A 344 -7.75 15.42 -12.24
C CYS A 344 -7.81 16.78 -12.91
N HIS A 345 -9.00 17.38 -13.03
CA HIS A 345 -9.08 18.80 -13.36
C HIS A 345 -8.57 19.63 -12.19
N VAL A 346 -7.92 20.74 -12.44
CA VAL A 346 -7.46 21.66 -11.39
C VAL A 346 -7.81 23.09 -11.79
N SER A 347 -7.81 24.01 -10.83
CA SER A 347 -7.98 25.43 -11.14
C SER A 347 -6.84 25.96 -12.02
N LYS A 348 -7.13 27.03 -12.77
CA LYS A 348 -6.13 27.73 -13.59
C LYS A 348 -4.94 28.24 -12.77
N GLU A 349 -5.16 28.58 -11.51
CA GLU A 349 -4.13 29.01 -10.56
C GLU A 349 -3.17 27.87 -10.19
N THR A 350 -3.66 26.64 -10.19
CA THR A 350 -2.87 25.43 -9.90
C THR A 350 -2.19 24.87 -11.15
N ALA A 351 -2.81 25.06 -12.31
CA ALA A 351 -2.32 24.55 -13.59
C ALA A 351 -0.97 25.16 -13.99
N ASN A 352 -0.11 24.33 -14.57
CA ASN A 352 1.17 24.75 -15.16
C ASN A 352 1.62 23.71 -16.21
N HIS A 353 2.80 23.90 -16.80
CA HIS A 353 3.33 22.99 -17.83
C HIS A 353 3.51 21.52 -17.38
N LYS A 354 3.60 21.26 -16.06
CA LYS A 354 3.67 19.91 -15.47
C LYS A 354 2.30 19.41 -14.98
N ILE A 355 1.35 20.30 -14.74
CA ILE A 355 0.01 20.01 -14.18
C ILE A 355 -1.04 20.60 -15.14
N PRO A 356 -1.55 19.82 -16.12
CA PRO A 356 -2.59 20.29 -17.02
C PRO A 356 -3.88 20.65 -16.27
N GLU A 357 -4.54 21.72 -16.70
CA GLU A 357 -5.77 22.23 -16.09
C GLU A 357 -6.94 21.23 -16.20
N SER A 358 -7.09 20.57 -17.35
CA SER A 358 -8.24 19.71 -17.61
C SER A 358 -7.86 18.54 -18.53
N PRO A 359 -7.08 17.56 -18.03
CA PRO A 359 -6.73 16.39 -18.83
C PRO A 359 -8.00 15.64 -19.27
N ALA A 360 -8.03 15.19 -20.52
CA ALA A 360 -9.09 14.36 -21.06
C ALA A 360 -9.01 12.93 -20.51
N SER A 361 -10.13 12.19 -20.56
CA SER A 361 -10.22 10.84 -19.96
C SER A 361 -9.26 9.82 -20.61
N ASP A 362 -8.94 9.98 -21.89
CA ASP A 362 -8.00 9.16 -22.65
C ASP A 362 -6.52 9.53 -22.41
N LYS A 363 -6.27 10.62 -21.68
CA LYS A 363 -4.95 11.08 -21.24
C LYS A 363 -4.63 10.71 -19.79
N LEU A 364 -5.49 9.93 -19.13
CA LEU A 364 -5.23 9.45 -17.77
C LEU A 364 -4.66 8.02 -17.80
N MET A 365 -3.58 7.82 -17.04
CA MET A 365 -2.82 6.57 -17.04
C MET A 365 -2.49 6.06 -15.63
N LEU A 366 -2.24 4.75 -15.56
CA LEU A 366 -1.90 3.94 -14.39
C LEU A 366 -0.58 3.22 -14.65
N TRP A 367 0.27 3.00 -13.64
CA TRP A 367 1.54 2.27 -13.81
C TRP A 367 1.76 1.08 -12.86
N GLU A 368 0.99 1.00 -11.77
CA GLU A 368 1.07 -0.09 -10.78
C GLU A 368 -0.22 -0.93 -10.73
N THR A 369 -1.22 -0.55 -11.54
CA THR A 369 -2.53 -1.20 -11.55
C THR A 369 -2.69 -2.01 -12.82
N ASN A 370 -2.76 -3.32 -12.68
CA ASN A 370 -3.04 -4.25 -13.76
C ASN A 370 -4.35 -4.99 -13.46
N ILE A 371 -5.09 -5.42 -14.48
CA ILE A 371 -6.30 -6.23 -14.33
C ILE A 371 -6.01 -7.60 -13.68
N PHE A 372 -4.83 -8.17 -13.92
CA PHE A 372 -4.44 -9.50 -13.47
C PHE A 372 -4.59 -9.75 -11.96
N PRO A 373 -4.15 -8.87 -11.04
CA PRO A 373 -4.35 -9.06 -9.60
C PRO A 373 -5.78 -8.76 -9.10
N LEU A 374 -6.62 -8.10 -9.90
CA LEU A 374 -7.92 -7.58 -9.47
C LEU A 374 -9.04 -8.61 -9.62
N GLY A 375 -10.09 -8.44 -8.82
CA GLY A 375 -11.34 -9.16 -8.99
C GLY A 375 -12.53 -8.23 -8.82
N VAL A 376 -13.70 -8.71 -9.17
CA VAL A 376 -14.97 -7.99 -8.97
C VAL A 376 -15.87 -8.78 -8.03
N ARG A 377 -16.69 -8.07 -7.25
CA ARG A 377 -17.67 -8.66 -6.33
C ARG A 377 -19.01 -7.99 -6.53
N LYS A 378 -20.08 -8.79 -6.56
CA LYS A 378 -21.46 -8.30 -6.45
C LYS A 378 -21.76 -8.06 -4.98
N MET A 379 -22.06 -6.81 -4.65
CA MET A 379 -22.52 -6.41 -3.31
C MET A 379 -23.94 -6.96 -3.06
N PRO A 380 -24.37 -7.04 -1.79
CA PRO A 380 -25.75 -7.42 -1.46
C PRO A 380 -26.76 -6.56 -2.25
N PRO A 381 -27.92 -7.09 -2.67
CA PRO A 381 -28.89 -6.37 -3.51
C PRO A 381 -29.40 -5.05 -2.91
N SER A 382 -29.32 -4.90 -1.59
CA SER A 382 -29.68 -3.67 -0.89
C SER A 382 -28.64 -2.56 -1.04
N SER A 383 -27.47 -2.83 -1.63
CA SER A 383 -26.39 -1.86 -1.76
C SER A 383 -26.49 -1.01 -3.02
N TRP A 384 -26.25 0.30 -2.88
CA TRP A 384 -26.20 1.21 -4.02
C TRP A 384 -24.95 1.02 -4.90
N MET A 385 -23.88 0.42 -4.37
CA MET A 385 -22.63 0.23 -5.11
C MET A 385 -22.75 -0.85 -6.19
N ASP A 386 -23.71 -1.76 -6.05
CA ASP A 386 -23.97 -2.90 -6.93
C ASP A 386 -22.77 -3.83 -7.18
N TRP A 387 -21.82 -3.43 -8.03
CA TRP A 387 -20.56 -4.13 -8.26
C TRP A 387 -19.37 -3.30 -7.78
N VAL A 388 -18.44 -3.96 -7.09
CA VAL A 388 -17.19 -3.34 -6.64
C VAL A 388 -15.97 -4.10 -7.16
N VAL A 389 -14.91 -3.36 -7.44
CA VAL A 389 -13.57 -3.88 -7.70
C VAL A 389 -12.87 -4.14 -6.37
N LEU A 390 -12.25 -5.29 -6.24
CA LEU A 390 -11.38 -5.63 -5.13
C LEU A 390 -9.94 -5.44 -5.59
N GLN A 391 -9.28 -4.42 -5.05
CA GLN A 391 -7.82 -4.31 -5.19
C GLN A 391 -7.15 -5.51 -4.52
N ARG A 392 -5.91 -5.82 -4.86
CA ARG A 392 -5.23 -6.94 -4.22
C ARG A 392 -5.10 -6.66 -2.72
N GLY A 393 -5.88 -7.38 -1.92
CA GLY A 393 -5.94 -7.28 -0.47
C GLY A 393 -5.16 -8.39 0.23
N PRO A 394 -5.50 -8.73 1.48
CA PRO A 394 -4.71 -9.59 2.35
C PRO A 394 -4.63 -11.04 1.85
N ALA A 395 -3.74 -11.82 2.46
CA ALA A 395 -3.72 -13.26 2.27
C ALA A 395 -4.93 -13.86 2.97
N GLN A 396 -6.00 -14.05 2.18
CA GLN A 396 -7.27 -14.63 2.60
C GLN A 396 -7.09 -15.96 3.35
N SER A 397 -6.01 -16.70 3.10
CA SER A 397 -5.68 -17.96 3.79
C SER A 397 -5.42 -17.83 5.30
N LYS A 398 -5.29 -16.62 5.84
CA LYS A 398 -5.10 -16.37 7.28
C LYS A 398 -6.36 -15.84 7.97
N LEU A 399 -7.43 -15.64 7.21
CA LEU A 399 -8.69 -15.11 7.72
C LEU A 399 -9.67 -16.25 7.96
N ASP A 400 -10.53 -16.08 8.96
CA ASP A 400 -11.67 -16.97 9.13
C ASP A 400 -12.62 -16.87 7.92
N ALA A 401 -13.45 -17.89 7.71
CA ALA A 401 -14.42 -17.88 6.62
C ALA A 401 -15.37 -16.67 6.70
N LYS A 402 -15.77 -16.26 7.93
CA LYS A 402 -16.58 -15.08 8.20
C LYS A 402 -15.88 -13.74 7.99
N GLU A 403 -14.59 -13.75 7.69
CA GLU A 403 -13.79 -12.55 7.43
C GLU A 403 -13.23 -12.54 6.00
N THR A 404 -13.22 -13.70 5.33
CA THR A 404 -12.72 -13.90 3.98
C THR A 404 -13.68 -13.28 2.98
N ILE A 405 -13.19 -12.34 2.16
CA ILE A 405 -13.99 -11.66 1.13
C ILE A 405 -13.66 -12.30 -0.22
N GLY A 406 -14.61 -13.06 -0.76
CA GLY A 406 -14.48 -13.66 -2.08
C GLY A 406 -14.73 -12.68 -3.23
N ASP A 407 -14.13 -12.96 -4.38
CA ASP A 407 -14.28 -12.21 -5.63
C ASP A 407 -14.24 -13.11 -6.88
N TYR A 408 -14.70 -12.54 -7.98
CA TYR A 408 -14.53 -13.09 -9.30
C TYR A 408 -13.23 -12.55 -9.86
N TRP A 409 -12.15 -13.29 -9.63
CA TRP A 409 -10.81 -12.94 -10.09
C TRP A 409 -10.68 -13.06 -11.62
N ALA A 410 -9.93 -12.14 -12.23
CA ALA A 410 -9.72 -12.07 -13.69
C ALA A 410 -9.38 -13.41 -14.34
N ASN A 411 -8.56 -14.25 -13.70
CA ASN A 411 -8.15 -15.55 -14.26
C ASN A 411 -8.79 -16.76 -13.55
N ARG A 412 -9.99 -16.60 -12.95
CA ARG A 412 -10.64 -17.66 -12.17
C ARG A 412 -10.82 -18.97 -12.94
N ASN A 413 -11.16 -18.90 -14.23
CA ASN A 413 -11.40 -20.07 -15.08
C ASN A 413 -10.19 -20.46 -15.93
N ASN A 414 -9.01 -19.84 -15.71
CA ASN A 414 -7.80 -20.08 -16.50
C ASN A 414 -7.89 -19.60 -17.97
N ASP A 415 -8.85 -18.71 -18.30
CA ASP A 415 -9.14 -18.27 -19.67
C ASP A 415 -8.10 -17.31 -20.26
N TYR A 416 -7.53 -16.43 -19.42
CA TYR A 416 -6.69 -15.31 -19.88
C TYR A 416 -5.19 -15.50 -19.61
N TRP A 417 -4.84 -16.19 -18.53
CA TRP A 417 -3.45 -16.53 -18.19
C TRP A 417 -3.33 -18.01 -17.81
N PRO A 418 -3.29 -18.92 -18.79
CA PRO A 418 -3.25 -20.36 -18.53
C PRO A 418 -2.11 -20.78 -17.58
N ASN A 419 -2.46 -21.57 -16.56
CA ASN A 419 -1.57 -22.11 -15.54
C ASN A 419 -0.90 -21.05 -14.65
N LYS A 420 -1.43 -19.82 -14.61
CA LYS A 420 -0.97 -18.77 -13.70
C LYS A 420 -1.93 -18.64 -12.52
N GLY A 421 -1.37 -18.71 -11.30
CA GLY A 421 -2.09 -18.41 -10.07
C GLY A 421 -2.19 -16.90 -9.81
N ARG A 422 -3.11 -16.50 -8.92
CA ARG A 422 -3.28 -15.09 -8.55
C ARG A 422 -2.02 -14.58 -7.87
N PRO A 423 -1.52 -13.38 -8.24
CA PRO A 423 -0.35 -12.82 -7.58
C PRO A 423 -0.49 -12.77 -6.07
N ALA A 424 0.63 -12.92 -5.37
CA ALA A 424 0.63 -12.83 -3.92
C ALA A 424 0.28 -11.40 -3.46
N PRO A 425 -0.43 -11.22 -2.33
CA PRO A 425 -0.76 -9.90 -1.77
C PRO A 425 0.41 -8.93 -1.63
N GLN A 426 1.59 -9.47 -1.33
CA GLN A 426 2.82 -8.74 -1.08
C GLN A 426 3.66 -8.49 -2.34
N ASP A 427 3.18 -8.89 -3.52
CA ASP A 427 3.89 -8.67 -4.77
C ASP A 427 3.76 -7.19 -5.17
N PHE A 428 4.77 -6.40 -4.79
CA PHE A 428 4.74 -4.93 -4.84
C PHE A 428 4.39 -4.35 -6.22
N LYS A 429 4.69 -5.06 -7.31
CA LYS A 429 4.31 -4.62 -8.66
C LYS A 429 2.79 -4.61 -8.92
N TYR A 430 2.01 -5.21 -8.02
CA TYR A 430 0.55 -5.32 -8.14
C TYR A 430 -0.22 -4.67 -6.98
N ILE A 431 0.49 -4.04 -6.03
CA ILE A 431 -0.12 -3.58 -4.78
C ILE A 431 -0.89 -2.27 -4.92
N ASN A 432 -0.82 -1.63 -6.10
CA ASN A 432 -1.51 -0.38 -6.46
C ASN A 432 -1.41 0.66 -5.33
N ASN A 433 -0.26 1.33 -5.25
CA ASN A 433 -0.05 2.36 -4.23
C ASN A 433 -0.98 3.56 -4.46
N GLN A 434 -1.61 4.03 -3.39
CA GLN A 434 -2.56 5.14 -3.38
C GLN A 434 -1.91 6.50 -3.08
N GLY A 435 -0.65 6.54 -2.63
CA GLY A 435 0.02 7.77 -2.18
C GLY A 435 -0.57 8.38 -0.89
N GLY A 436 -1.44 7.64 -0.21
CA GLY A 436 -2.15 8.09 0.98
C GLY A 436 -3.39 7.24 1.28
N TRP A 437 -4.18 7.67 2.26
CA TRP A 437 -5.42 7.03 2.69
C TRP A 437 -6.28 8.01 3.49
N MET A 438 -7.56 7.69 3.62
CA MET A 438 -8.50 8.43 4.46
C MET A 438 -9.12 7.52 5.51
N ALA A 439 -9.60 8.11 6.59
CA ALA A 439 -10.43 7.42 7.57
C ALA A 439 -11.32 8.40 8.34
N THR A 440 -12.50 7.92 8.73
CA THR A 440 -13.26 8.60 9.77
C THR A 440 -12.66 8.33 11.15
N ARG A 441 -12.95 9.21 12.12
CA ARG A 441 -12.60 8.98 13.53
C ARG A 441 -13.08 7.62 14.05
N GLN A 442 -14.30 7.22 13.68
CA GLN A 442 -14.86 5.91 14.06
C GLN A 442 -14.05 4.76 13.46
N GLN A 443 -13.72 4.83 12.17
CA GLN A 443 -12.89 3.81 11.52
C GLN A 443 -11.53 3.69 12.19
N LEU A 444 -10.85 4.82 12.47
CA LEU A 444 -9.55 4.82 13.15
C LEU A 444 -9.59 4.14 14.50
N TRP A 445 -10.66 4.38 15.27
CA TRP A 445 -10.87 3.70 16.53
C TRP A 445 -11.06 2.20 16.35
N GLU A 446 -11.99 1.78 15.48
CA GLU A 446 -12.23 0.36 15.21
C GLU A 446 -10.96 -0.34 14.69
N TRP A 447 -10.20 0.33 13.84
CA TRP A 447 -8.92 -0.17 13.34
C TRP A 447 -7.94 -0.37 14.49
N HIS A 448 -7.83 0.62 15.38
CA HIS A 448 -6.91 0.55 16.51
C HIS A 448 -7.31 -0.46 17.58
N SER A 449 -8.60 -0.54 17.93
CA SER A 449 -9.06 -1.37 19.05
C SER A 449 -9.46 -2.78 18.66
N GLU A 450 -9.88 -3.02 17.41
CA GLU A 450 -10.55 -4.28 17.06
C GLU A 450 -10.01 -4.98 15.81
N ILE A 451 -9.42 -4.26 14.85
CA ILE A 451 -9.07 -4.87 13.54
C ILE A 451 -7.57 -5.07 13.36
N CYS A 452 -6.75 -4.05 13.67
CA CYS A 452 -5.32 -4.09 13.43
C CYS A 452 -4.62 -4.76 14.63
N PRO A 453 -3.91 -5.89 14.43
CA PRO A 453 -3.13 -6.49 15.50
C PRO A 453 -2.06 -5.52 16.02
N GLY A 454 -2.00 -5.31 17.34
CA GLY A 454 -1.11 -4.33 17.98
C GLY A 454 -1.54 -2.87 17.83
N GLY A 455 -2.72 -2.61 17.29
CA GLY A 455 -3.26 -1.28 17.07
C GLY A 455 -2.76 -0.57 15.81
N PHE A 456 -3.52 0.43 15.39
CA PHE A 456 -3.24 1.26 14.21
C PHE A 456 -2.45 2.54 14.56
N LEU A 457 -2.79 3.16 15.70
CA LEU A 457 -2.14 4.34 16.26
C LEU A 457 -1.05 3.94 17.27
N PRO A 458 0.00 4.76 17.47
CA PRO A 458 1.07 4.47 18.42
C PRO A 458 0.63 4.58 19.90
N PRO A 459 1.32 3.94 20.87
CA PRO A 459 2.58 3.22 20.71
C PRO A 459 2.41 1.89 19.95
N TYR A 460 3.44 1.48 19.23
CA TYR A 460 3.47 0.24 18.49
C TYR A 460 4.15 -0.83 19.34
N GLU A 461 3.39 -1.65 20.03
CA GLU A 461 3.96 -2.52 21.06
C GLU A 461 4.25 -3.95 20.56
N SER A 462 5.24 -4.57 21.20
CA SER A 462 5.53 -6.00 21.07
C SER A 462 4.36 -6.84 21.61
N PRO A 463 4.08 -8.04 21.07
CA PRO A 463 4.83 -8.77 20.04
C PRO A 463 4.42 -8.41 18.61
N HIS A 464 3.38 -7.59 18.45
CA HIS A 464 2.79 -7.30 17.15
C HIS A 464 3.63 -6.37 16.31
N TYR A 465 4.27 -5.36 16.89
CA TYR A 465 5.27 -4.57 16.18
C TYR A 465 6.63 -4.88 16.77
N ARG A 466 7.57 -5.30 15.92
CA ARG A 466 8.96 -5.43 16.34
C ARG A 466 9.58 -4.04 16.36
N PHE A 467 10.47 -3.81 17.33
CA PHE A 467 11.25 -2.58 17.38
C PHE A 467 10.37 -1.32 17.30
N ASP A 468 9.22 -1.33 17.98
CA ASP A 468 8.26 -0.23 17.97
C ASP A 468 7.75 0.17 16.57
N GLY A 469 7.67 -0.79 15.66
CA GLY A 469 7.27 -0.60 14.26
C GLY A 469 8.36 0.00 13.39
N LEU A 470 9.61 0.04 13.87
CA LEU A 470 10.75 0.61 13.13
C LEU A 470 11.40 -0.36 12.13
N ASP A 471 10.93 -1.60 12.06
CA ASP A 471 11.46 -2.63 11.16
C ASP A 471 10.90 -2.58 9.74
N MET A 472 9.76 -1.92 9.53
CA MET A 472 9.11 -1.83 8.23
C MET A 472 9.78 -0.78 7.34
N ARG A 473 10.36 -1.23 6.21
CA ARG A 473 11.21 -0.38 5.34
C ARG A 473 10.57 0.21 4.10
N ASN A 474 9.35 -0.21 3.78
CA ASN A 474 8.72 0.23 2.55
C ASN A 474 8.02 1.57 2.80
N VAL A 475 8.30 2.58 1.97
CA VAL A 475 7.57 3.86 1.99
C VAL A 475 6.06 3.64 1.91
N GLU A 476 5.65 2.69 1.07
CA GLU A 476 4.26 2.31 0.85
C GLU A 476 3.60 1.60 2.03
N TRP A 477 4.40 1.14 2.99
CA TRP A 477 3.89 0.60 4.24
C TRP A 477 3.00 1.62 4.95
N TYR A 478 3.55 2.82 5.14
CA TYR A 478 2.91 3.89 5.90
C TYR A 478 2.17 4.90 5.02
N SER A 479 2.72 5.27 3.85
CA SER A 479 2.09 6.25 2.95
C SER A 479 0.99 5.60 2.14
N GLY A 480 1.30 4.53 1.39
CA GLY A 480 0.37 3.81 0.50
C GLY A 480 -0.68 2.94 1.16
N GLY A 481 -0.77 2.97 2.50
CA GLY A 481 -1.75 2.20 3.26
C GLY A 481 -1.56 0.68 3.13
N MET A 482 -0.37 0.18 2.79
CA MET A 482 -0.12 -1.27 2.78
C MET A 482 -0.26 -1.89 4.18
N GLN A 483 -0.02 -1.13 5.25
CA GLN A 483 -0.36 -1.54 6.61
C GLN A 483 -1.85 -1.87 6.76
N LEU A 484 -2.73 -1.24 5.97
CA LEU A 484 -4.14 -1.57 5.98
C LEU A 484 -4.39 -2.89 5.26
N SER A 485 -3.78 -3.14 4.10
CA SER A 485 -4.20 -4.22 3.19
C SER A 485 -3.35 -5.48 3.14
N THR A 486 -2.23 -5.56 3.86
CA THR A 486 -1.30 -6.70 3.79
C THR A 486 -1.29 -7.60 5.03
N VAL A 487 -0.37 -8.58 5.06
CA VAL A 487 -0.53 -9.85 5.80
C VAL A 487 0.27 -9.92 7.09
N ARG A 488 1.31 -9.10 7.25
CA ARG A 488 2.26 -9.22 8.36
C ARG A 488 2.30 -7.91 9.13
N HIS A 489 1.76 -7.89 10.35
CA HIS A 489 1.66 -6.69 11.20
C HIS A 489 0.75 -5.60 10.59
N ALA A 490 -0.25 -6.04 9.82
CA ALA A 490 -1.18 -5.19 9.09
C ALA A 490 -2.63 -5.56 9.42
N CYS A 491 -3.55 -4.66 9.09
CA CYS A 491 -4.97 -4.74 9.45
C CYS A 491 -5.77 -5.75 8.61
N ASN A 492 -5.20 -6.27 7.54
CA ASN A 492 -5.86 -7.18 6.59
C ASN A 492 -7.22 -6.65 6.09
N MET A 493 -7.25 -5.39 5.66
CA MET A 493 -8.39 -4.72 5.05
C MET A 493 -8.42 -4.96 3.54
N GLN A 494 -9.62 -5.10 3.00
CA GLN A 494 -9.89 -5.20 1.57
C GLN A 494 -10.34 -3.84 1.04
N ARG A 495 -9.52 -3.26 0.16
CA ARG A 495 -9.85 -1.99 -0.49
C ARG A 495 -10.84 -2.26 -1.63
N ILE A 496 -11.90 -1.47 -1.68
CA ILE A 496 -12.97 -1.58 -2.68
C ILE A 496 -13.18 -0.28 -3.44
N ILE A 497 -13.60 -0.41 -4.69
CA ILE A 497 -13.91 0.71 -5.58
C ILE A 497 -15.22 0.38 -6.30
N ALA A 498 -16.20 1.28 -6.29
CA ALA A 498 -17.43 1.09 -7.05
C ALA A 498 -17.11 1.00 -8.55
N LEU A 499 -17.68 0.03 -9.24
CA LEU A 499 -17.37 -0.24 -10.64
C LEU A 499 -18.17 0.62 -11.63
N ASP A 500 -19.23 1.30 -11.19
CA ASP A 500 -19.93 2.23 -12.07
C ASP A 500 -19.01 3.40 -12.46
N PRO A 501 -19.04 3.88 -13.72
CA PRO A 501 -18.05 4.85 -14.20
C PRO A 501 -18.01 6.17 -13.41
N ASP A 502 -19.13 6.68 -12.90
CA ASP A 502 -19.16 7.92 -12.12
C ASP A 502 -18.45 7.75 -10.78
N ASN A 503 -18.84 6.75 -9.98
CA ASN A 503 -18.22 6.52 -8.68
C ASN A 503 -16.80 5.94 -8.80
N PHE A 504 -16.50 5.16 -9.85
CA PHE A 504 -15.13 4.73 -10.15
C PHE A 504 -14.21 5.94 -10.33
N SER A 505 -14.69 6.95 -11.07
CA SER A 505 -13.94 8.19 -11.31
C SER A 505 -13.64 8.98 -10.03
N ARG A 506 -14.53 8.91 -9.03
CA ARG A 506 -14.34 9.51 -7.70
C ARG A 506 -13.35 8.76 -6.81
N SER A 507 -12.95 7.56 -7.22
CA SER A 507 -11.90 6.78 -6.56
C SER A 507 -10.52 6.98 -7.21
N LEU A 508 -10.43 7.76 -8.29
CA LEU A 508 -9.15 8.12 -8.90
C LEU A 508 -8.54 9.30 -8.17
N VAL A 509 -7.23 9.29 -7.91
CA VAL A 509 -6.51 10.40 -7.26
C VAL A 509 -5.36 10.83 -8.14
N TYR A 510 -5.29 12.13 -8.44
CA TYR A 510 -4.30 12.67 -9.36
C TYR A 510 -2.95 12.90 -8.68
N HIS A 511 -1.93 12.17 -9.15
CA HIS A 511 -0.53 12.37 -8.82
C HIS A 511 0.08 13.44 -9.72
N SER A 512 -0.03 14.69 -9.27
CA SER A 512 0.30 15.90 -10.03
C SER A 512 1.76 16.02 -10.45
N ALA A 513 2.68 15.32 -9.77
CA ALA A 513 4.10 15.37 -10.12
C ALA A 513 4.39 14.79 -11.51
N ASN A 514 3.49 13.94 -12.05
CA ASN A 514 3.58 13.36 -13.38
C ASN A 514 4.99 12.83 -13.70
N ASN A 515 5.66 12.23 -12.70
CA ASN A 515 7.08 11.90 -12.77
C ASN A 515 7.32 10.41 -13.05
N LYS A 516 6.31 9.56 -12.87
CA LYS A 516 6.43 8.12 -13.12
C LYS A 516 6.46 7.82 -14.59
N GLN A 517 5.72 8.59 -15.40
CA GLN A 517 5.80 8.49 -16.84
C GLN A 517 7.23 8.68 -17.37
N ARG A 518 7.95 9.71 -16.89
CA ARG A 518 9.37 9.94 -17.21
C ARG A 518 10.27 8.83 -16.70
N GLN A 519 10.16 8.49 -15.41
CA GLN A 519 11.01 7.49 -14.77
C GLN A 519 10.96 6.13 -15.46
N LEU A 520 9.76 5.69 -15.87
CA LEU A 520 9.56 4.37 -16.46
C LEU A 520 9.81 4.39 -17.97
N ALA A 521 9.57 5.50 -18.68
CA ALA A 521 10.00 5.67 -20.05
C ALA A 521 11.54 5.58 -20.20
N ASP A 522 12.28 6.25 -19.29
CA ASP A 522 13.75 6.16 -19.21
C ASP A 522 14.25 4.72 -18.96
N GLN A 523 13.40 3.87 -18.38
CA GLN A 523 13.69 2.46 -18.11
C GLN A 523 13.20 1.50 -19.19
N GLY A 524 12.57 2.01 -20.27
CA GLY A 524 11.97 1.17 -21.30
C GLY A 524 10.80 0.32 -20.80
N LYS A 525 10.02 0.84 -19.84
CA LYS A 525 8.87 0.16 -19.20
C LYS A 525 7.52 0.77 -19.58
N GLN A 526 7.42 1.35 -20.77
CA GLN A 526 6.18 1.99 -21.24
C GLN A 526 5.00 1.00 -21.30
N GLU A 527 5.28 -0.30 -21.47
CA GLU A 527 4.29 -1.37 -21.43
C GLU A 527 3.63 -1.57 -20.06
N SER A 528 4.16 -0.96 -18.99
CA SER A 528 3.51 -0.97 -17.69
C SER A 528 2.38 0.07 -17.56
N PHE A 529 2.25 0.99 -18.54
CA PHE A 529 1.26 2.05 -18.51
C PHE A 529 -0.09 1.62 -19.08
N THR A 530 -1.10 1.53 -18.23
CA THR A 530 -2.48 1.25 -18.65
C THR A 530 -3.31 2.54 -18.64
N LYS A 531 -3.98 2.87 -19.75
CA LYS A 531 -4.97 3.95 -19.76
C LYS A 531 -6.13 3.60 -18.82
N VAL A 532 -6.67 4.57 -18.09
CA VAL A 532 -7.70 4.27 -17.07
C VAL A 532 -8.97 3.67 -17.70
N ASN A 533 -9.40 4.19 -18.86
CA ASN A 533 -10.55 3.63 -19.59
C ASN A 533 -10.31 2.18 -20.05
N THR A 534 -9.07 1.81 -20.40
CA THR A 534 -8.72 0.42 -20.70
C THR A 534 -8.98 -0.48 -19.50
N LEU A 535 -8.50 -0.09 -18.32
CA LEU A 535 -8.73 -0.87 -17.10
C LEU A 535 -10.23 -0.96 -16.78
N LEU A 536 -10.96 0.16 -16.87
CA LEU A 536 -12.40 0.20 -16.60
C LEU A 536 -13.18 -0.76 -17.53
N GLY A 537 -12.88 -0.75 -18.83
CA GLY A 537 -13.52 -1.67 -19.78
C GLY A 537 -13.16 -3.14 -19.54
N GLN A 538 -11.92 -3.43 -19.12
CA GLN A 538 -11.52 -4.79 -18.72
C GLN A 538 -12.26 -5.27 -17.48
N LEU A 539 -12.46 -4.39 -16.50
CA LEU A 539 -13.24 -4.70 -15.30
C LEU A 539 -14.72 -4.93 -15.62
N ASN A 540 -15.29 -4.20 -16.58
CA ASN A 540 -16.66 -4.42 -17.05
C ASN A 540 -16.82 -5.76 -17.78
N THR A 541 -15.84 -6.14 -18.62
CA THR A 541 -15.78 -7.50 -19.20
C THR A 541 -15.81 -8.55 -18.10
N LEU A 542 -15.00 -8.38 -17.06
CA LEU A 542 -14.95 -9.31 -15.93
C LEU A 542 -16.28 -9.38 -15.16
N LYS A 543 -16.94 -8.23 -14.94
CA LYS A 543 -18.29 -8.14 -14.38
C LYS A 543 -19.30 -8.96 -15.20
N LYS A 544 -19.36 -8.76 -16.52
CA LYS A 544 -20.32 -9.48 -17.39
C LYS A 544 -20.10 -11.00 -17.37
N ILE A 545 -18.85 -11.45 -17.28
CA ILE A 545 -18.53 -12.88 -17.13
C ILE A 545 -18.98 -13.39 -15.75
N ALA A 546 -18.75 -12.61 -14.69
CA ALA A 546 -19.23 -12.94 -13.35
C ALA A 546 -20.77 -13.02 -13.28
N GLU A 547 -21.48 -12.12 -13.94
CA GLU A 547 -22.95 -12.15 -14.05
C GLU A 547 -23.46 -13.43 -14.72
N LYS A 548 -22.85 -13.83 -15.84
CA LYS A 548 -23.17 -15.11 -16.50
C LYS A 548 -22.91 -16.31 -15.59
N ALA A 549 -21.84 -16.28 -14.81
CA ALA A 549 -21.54 -17.34 -13.84
C ALA A 549 -22.62 -17.44 -12.76
N ILE A 550 -23.09 -16.29 -12.23
CA ILE A 550 -24.20 -16.25 -11.26
C ILE A 550 -25.47 -16.83 -11.88
N THR A 551 -25.86 -16.41 -13.09
CA THR A 551 -27.05 -16.94 -13.77
C THR A 551 -26.98 -18.45 -13.96
N LYS A 552 -25.79 -18.98 -14.30
CA LYS A 552 -25.58 -20.42 -14.46
C LYS A 552 -25.64 -21.19 -13.13
N GLU A 553 -25.19 -20.60 -12.02
CA GLU A 553 -25.27 -21.23 -10.69
C GLU A 553 -26.69 -21.23 -10.12
N LEU A 554 -27.54 -20.27 -10.52
CA LEU A 554 -28.93 -20.16 -10.08
C LEU A 554 -29.94 -20.97 -10.92
N ALA A 555 -29.55 -21.38 -12.13
CA ALA A 555 -30.35 -22.21 -13.03
C ALA A 555 -30.08 -23.69 -12.77
#